data_AF-A0A940ABL4-F1
#
_entry.id   AF-A0A940ABL4-F1
#
_cell.length_a   1.000
_cell.length_b   1.000
_cell.length_c   1.000
_cell.angle_alpha   90.00
_cell.angle_beta   90.00
_cell.angle_gamma   90.00
#
_symmetry.space_group_name_H-M   'P 1'
#
loop_
_entity.id
_entity.type
_entity.pdbx_description
1 polymer ?
#
loop_
_entity_poly.entity_id
_entity_poly.type
_entity_poly.pdbx_seq_one_letter_code
_entity_poly.pdbx_strand_id
1 'polypeptide(L)'
;MKSDNRKTLICILLVIAALFIGFYVFPRLMNGNGYAGVDNPVVTTSAAAEEESELVLLTSTESSAEASVETSTESEAEAAIETSTEISTEISAEPDEEQIEYRFRSKKLLNEHYEKHGVDMGFESAADYEKAASAVVNNPDALHKTEKEDGDDVYYLKATNEFVIVSPDGYIRTYFNPRDGIDYFNRQ
;
A
#
# COMPACT_ATOMS: atom_id res chain seq x y z
N MET A 1 -20.28 -39.04 -11.03
CA MET A 1 -20.39 -37.72 -10.38
C MET A 1 -19.18 -36.87 -10.77
N LYS A 2 -19.37 -35.78 -11.54
CA LYS A 2 -18.29 -34.80 -11.90
C LYS A 2 -18.88 -33.44 -12.36
N SER A 3 -20.03 -33.09 -11.80
CA SER A 3 -20.80 -31.86 -12.07
C SER A 3 -20.62 -30.83 -10.96
N ASP A 4 -20.40 -31.29 -9.74
CA ASP A 4 -20.82 -30.56 -8.55
C ASP A 4 -19.68 -29.63 -8.07
N ASN A 5 -18.44 -30.14 -8.10
CA ASN A 5 -17.20 -29.38 -7.89
C ASN A 5 -17.08 -28.14 -8.81
N ARG A 6 -17.67 -28.19 -10.03
CA ARG A 6 -17.65 -27.05 -10.96
C ARG A 6 -18.64 -25.97 -10.54
N LYS A 7 -19.77 -26.33 -9.91
CA LYS A 7 -20.74 -25.38 -9.38
C LYS A 7 -20.20 -24.70 -8.12
N THR A 8 -19.62 -25.46 -7.18
CA THR A 8 -18.97 -24.87 -5.99
C THR A 8 -17.80 -23.96 -6.35
N LEU A 9 -16.95 -24.33 -7.31
CA LEU A 9 -15.84 -23.47 -7.73
C LEU A 9 -16.32 -22.12 -8.31
N ILE A 10 -17.37 -22.13 -9.14
CA ILE A 10 -17.97 -20.90 -9.69
C ILE A 10 -18.57 -20.04 -8.56
N CYS A 11 -19.29 -20.63 -7.61
CA CYS A 11 -19.85 -19.88 -6.48
C CYS A 11 -18.75 -19.25 -5.59
N ILE A 12 -17.64 -19.96 -5.36
CA ILE A 12 -16.50 -19.42 -4.58
C ILE A 12 -15.85 -18.23 -5.30
N LEU A 13 -15.62 -18.33 -6.61
CA LEU A 13 -15.05 -17.24 -7.40
C LEU A 13 -15.94 -15.98 -7.40
N LEU A 14 -17.27 -16.14 -7.48
CA LEU A 14 -18.21 -15.01 -7.42
C LEU A 14 -18.24 -14.33 -6.05
N VAL A 15 -18.08 -15.09 -4.95
CA VAL A 15 -17.97 -14.51 -3.59
C VAL A 15 -16.66 -13.74 -3.41
N ILE A 16 -15.54 -14.26 -3.94
CA ILE A 16 -14.25 -13.56 -3.90
C ILE A 16 -14.31 -12.26 -4.71
N ALA A 17 -14.90 -12.28 -5.91
CA ALA A 17 -15.07 -11.08 -6.74
C ALA A 17 -15.90 -9.99 -6.03
N ALA A 18 -16.97 -10.37 -5.32
CA ALA A 18 -17.78 -9.42 -4.54
C ALA A 18 -16.99 -8.76 -3.38
N LEU A 19 -16.08 -9.49 -2.74
CA LEU A 19 -15.26 -8.97 -1.64
C LEU A 19 -14.15 -8.01 -2.12
N PHE A 20 -13.61 -8.19 -3.33
CA PHE A 20 -12.63 -7.25 -3.91
C PHE A 20 -13.23 -5.88 -4.25
N ILE A 21 -14.50 -5.83 -4.68
CA ILE A 21 -15.22 -4.56 -4.95
C ILE A 21 -15.38 -3.74 -3.66
N GLY A 22 -15.56 -4.42 -2.51
CA GLY A 22 -15.77 -3.77 -1.21
C GLY A 22 -14.58 -2.96 -0.67
N PHE A 23 -13.36 -3.22 -1.13
CA PHE A 23 -12.15 -2.53 -0.64
C PHE A 23 -11.67 -1.38 -1.55
N TYR A 24 -11.97 -1.44 -2.86
CA TYR A 24 -11.48 -0.46 -3.84
C TYR A 24 -12.43 0.73 -4.12
N VAL A 25 -13.66 0.71 -3.62
CA VAL A 25 -14.66 1.78 -3.84
C VAL A 25 -14.80 2.75 -2.65
N PHE A 26 -14.15 2.46 -1.51
CA PHE A 26 -14.30 3.26 -0.28
C PHE A 26 -12.95 3.55 0.40
N PRO A 27 -12.18 4.49 -0.17
CA PRO A 27 -12.17 5.80 0.50
C PRO A 27 -12.11 7.00 -0.48
N ARG A 28 -13.26 7.56 -0.85
CA ARG A 28 -13.34 8.88 -1.56
C ARG A 28 -14.44 9.79 -1.00
N LEU A 29 -14.68 9.77 0.31
CA LEU A 29 -15.82 10.48 0.92
C LEU A 29 -15.57 10.98 2.37
N MET A 30 -14.32 11.30 2.72
CA MET A 30 -13.96 11.94 4.01
C MET A 30 -13.17 13.26 3.84
N ASN A 31 -13.42 13.99 2.75
CA ASN A 31 -13.08 15.42 2.63
C ASN A 31 -14.38 16.21 2.42
N GLY A 32 -15.01 16.60 3.53
CA GLY A 32 -16.30 17.31 3.54
C GLY A 32 -16.40 18.24 4.74
N ASN A 33 -15.74 19.40 4.66
CA ASN A 33 -15.79 20.40 5.73
C ASN A 33 -17.23 20.95 5.87
N GLY A 34 -17.77 20.92 7.09
CA GLY A 34 -19.22 21.03 7.30
C GLY A 34 -19.84 22.40 6.99
N TYR A 35 -21.05 22.38 6.45
CA TYR A 35 -22.03 23.47 6.52
C TYR A 35 -23.19 23.03 7.42
N ALA A 36 -23.70 23.95 8.25
CA ALA A 36 -24.64 23.64 9.32
C ALA A 36 -26.08 24.12 9.02
N GLY A 37 -27.06 23.46 9.66
CA GLY A 37 -28.51 23.71 9.51
C GLY A 37 -29.20 22.72 8.55
N VAL A 38 -30.51 22.47 8.64
CA VAL A 38 -31.55 23.09 9.49
C VAL A 38 -32.64 22.04 9.85
N ASP A 39 -33.13 22.09 11.09
CA ASP A 39 -34.38 21.55 11.70
C ASP A 39 -34.87 20.09 11.51
N ASN A 40 -35.23 19.45 12.63
CA ASN A 40 -36.08 18.25 12.75
C ASN A 40 -37.57 18.65 12.92
N PRO A 41 -38.58 17.77 12.69
CA PRO A 41 -39.23 17.14 13.88
C PRO A 41 -39.98 15.78 13.72
N VAL A 42 -39.74 14.86 14.69
CA VAL A 42 -40.76 14.12 15.50
C VAL A 42 -41.60 12.95 14.87
N VAL A 43 -42.13 12.08 15.76
CA VAL A 43 -43.01 10.89 15.60
C VAL A 43 -42.29 9.56 15.27
N THR A 44 -42.54 8.37 15.86
CA THR A 44 -42.93 7.85 17.21
C THR A 44 -43.62 6.48 17.03
N THR A 45 -43.02 5.38 17.55
CA THR A 45 -43.61 4.05 17.92
C THR A 45 -42.42 3.12 18.32
N SER A 46 -42.34 2.32 19.40
CA SER A 46 -43.27 1.69 20.38
C SER A 46 -44.07 0.50 19.84
N ALA A 47 -44.10 -0.73 20.41
CA ALA A 47 -43.32 -1.47 21.45
C ALA A 47 -43.69 -3.00 21.33
N ALA A 48 -43.18 -4.03 22.04
CA ALA A 48 -42.20 -4.25 23.13
C ALA A 48 -41.31 -5.50 22.76
N ALA A 49 -40.80 -6.46 23.56
CA ALA A 49 -40.84 -6.88 24.99
C ALA A 49 -39.57 -7.77 25.31
N GLU A 50 -39.10 -7.96 26.55
CA GLU A 50 -39.35 -9.07 27.53
C GLU A 50 -39.02 -10.51 27.04
N GLU A 51 -38.29 -11.40 27.76
CA GLU A 51 -37.50 -11.39 29.02
C GLU A 51 -36.37 -12.48 28.88
N GLU A 52 -35.32 -12.60 29.72
CA GLU A 52 -35.28 -13.33 31.01
C GLU A 52 -33.84 -13.38 31.60
N SER A 53 -33.70 -13.80 32.88
CA SER A 53 -32.48 -14.35 33.53
C SER A 53 -31.38 -13.41 34.08
N GLU A 54 -31.66 -12.80 35.24
CA GLU A 54 -30.73 -12.14 36.18
C GLU A 54 -29.77 -13.11 36.93
N LEU A 55 -28.52 -12.70 37.25
CA LEU A 55 -27.88 -12.93 38.57
C LEU A 55 -26.61 -12.07 38.86
N VAL A 56 -26.79 -10.98 39.62
CA VAL A 56 -26.12 -10.61 40.91
C VAL A 56 -24.70 -11.19 41.21
N LEU A 57 -23.71 -10.50 41.83
CA LEU A 57 -23.40 -9.11 42.25
C LEU A 57 -22.04 -9.13 43.02
N LEU A 58 -21.45 -7.96 43.33
CA LEU A 58 -20.37 -7.68 44.34
C LEU A 58 -18.91 -7.89 43.88
N THR A 59 -17.91 -7.08 44.29
CA THR A 59 -17.87 -5.72 44.90
C THR A 59 -16.41 -5.20 44.90
N SER A 60 -16.21 -3.89 45.13
CA SER A 60 -14.96 -3.26 45.63
C SER A 60 -13.74 -3.18 44.68
N THR A 61 -12.87 -2.16 44.71
CA THR A 61 -12.88 -0.86 45.44
C THR A 61 -12.03 0.17 44.68
N GLU A 62 -12.29 1.47 44.91
CA GLU A 62 -11.62 2.64 44.32
C GLU A 62 -10.12 2.80 44.66
N SER A 63 -9.35 3.49 43.80
CA SER A 63 -8.19 4.30 44.22
C SER A 63 -7.72 5.29 43.15
N SER A 64 -7.45 6.53 43.58
CA SER A 64 -6.63 7.62 42.96
C SER A 64 -6.80 7.95 41.46
N ALA A 65 -7.10 9.19 41.00
CA ALA A 65 -6.72 10.55 41.44
C ALA A 65 -5.22 10.87 41.22
N GLU A 66 -4.77 11.98 40.61
CA GLU A 66 -5.45 13.20 40.11
C GLU A 66 -4.83 13.71 38.77
N ALA A 67 -5.39 14.83 38.24
CA ALA A 67 -4.74 16.06 37.76
C ALA A 67 -3.28 16.07 37.22
N SER A 68 -2.88 16.93 36.25
CA SER A 68 -3.60 17.90 35.38
C SER A 68 -2.59 18.56 34.39
N VAL A 69 -2.94 19.72 33.83
CA VAL A 69 -2.10 20.71 33.09
C VAL A 69 -1.99 20.51 31.57
N GLU A 70 -2.87 21.23 30.86
CA GLU A 70 -2.64 21.79 29.52
C GLU A 70 -1.41 22.71 29.52
N THR A 71 -0.56 22.65 28.49
CA THR A 71 0.27 23.80 28.06
C THR A 71 0.64 23.65 26.59
N SER A 72 0.08 24.53 25.76
CA SER A 72 0.57 24.81 24.42
C SER A 72 1.74 25.79 24.49
N THR A 73 2.76 25.60 23.67
CA THR A 73 3.73 26.65 23.34
C THR A 73 4.21 26.43 21.91
N GLU A 74 3.90 27.40 21.06
CA GLU A 74 4.27 27.51 19.66
C GLU A 74 5.42 28.52 19.56
N SER A 75 6.53 28.17 18.92
CA SER A 75 7.57 29.14 18.53
C SER A 75 8.48 28.58 17.45
N GLU A 76 8.84 29.43 16.50
CA GLU A 76 9.58 29.08 15.27
C GLU A 76 11.09 28.90 15.51
N ALA A 77 11.74 28.17 14.60
CA ALA A 77 13.11 28.45 14.17
C ALA A 77 13.37 27.88 12.76
N GLU A 78 13.68 28.74 11.80
CA GLU A 78 14.23 28.31 10.50
C GLU A 78 15.71 27.92 10.63
N ALA A 79 16.14 26.92 9.86
CA ALA A 79 17.55 26.71 9.54
C ALA A 79 17.68 25.99 8.19
N ALA A 80 17.78 26.75 7.09
CA ALA A 80 18.12 26.20 5.80
C ALA A 80 19.62 25.87 5.72
N ILE A 81 19.96 24.65 5.29
CA ILE A 81 21.31 24.30 4.83
C ILE A 81 21.18 23.57 3.50
N GLU A 82 21.38 24.29 2.41
CA GLU A 82 21.83 23.67 1.16
C GLU A 82 23.30 23.26 1.33
N THR A 83 23.67 22.08 0.85
CA THR A 83 25.05 21.78 0.43
C THR A 83 24.99 20.74 -0.67
N SER A 84 25.43 21.14 -1.85
CA SER A 84 25.47 20.32 -3.07
C SER A 84 26.66 19.36 -3.04
N THR A 85 26.58 18.28 -3.85
CA THR A 85 27.73 17.73 -4.63
C THR A 85 28.84 17.04 -3.76
N GLU A 86 29.37 15.86 -4.10
CA GLU A 86 29.79 15.37 -5.41
C GLU A 86 29.30 13.97 -5.78
N ILE A 87 28.97 13.80 -7.06
CA ILE A 87 28.90 12.50 -7.73
C ILE A 87 30.33 12.17 -8.19
N SER A 88 30.92 11.10 -7.65
CA SER A 88 32.12 10.48 -8.21
C SER A 88 31.73 9.22 -9.00
N THR A 89 31.45 9.41 -10.29
CA THR A 89 31.30 8.31 -11.25
C THR A 89 32.64 8.09 -11.95
N GLU A 90 33.39 7.05 -11.54
CA GLU A 90 34.58 6.63 -12.29
C GLU A 90 34.16 5.89 -13.57
N ILE A 91 34.66 6.36 -14.72
CA ILE A 91 34.24 5.89 -16.04
C ILE A 91 35.09 4.68 -16.45
N SER A 92 34.44 3.51 -16.57
CA SER A 92 35.00 2.32 -17.23
C SER A 92 34.26 2.10 -18.55
N ALA A 93 34.98 2.24 -19.67
CA ALA A 93 34.38 2.22 -21.01
C ALA A 93 34.15 0.78 -21.53
N GLU A 94 32.91 0.32 -21.35
CA GLU A 94 32.26 -0.77 -22.09
C GLU A 94 31.06 -0.14 -22.84
N PRO A 95 30.33 -0.81 -23.77
CA PRO A 95 29.33 -0.13 -24.59
C PRO A 95 28.24 0.56 -23.76
N ASP A 96 27.92 1.81 -24.12
CA ASP A 96 26.86 2.62 -23.52
C ASP A 96 25.45 2.05 -23.84
N GLU A 97 25.10 0.95 -23.18
CA GLU A 97 23.70 0.63 -22.87
C GLU A 97 23.14 1.80 -22.04
N GLU A 98 22.27 2.64 -22.62
CA GLU A 98 21.70 3.82 -21.96
C GLU A 98 20.86 3.40 -20.74
N GLN A 99 21.47 3.31 -19.56
CA GLN A 99 20.77 2.93 -18.32
C GLN A 99 19.77 4.03 -17.92
N ILE A 100 18.49 3.74 -18.09
CA ILE A 100 17.39 4.68 -17.81
C ILE A 100 17.13 4.70 -16.30
N GLU A 101 17.06 5.91 -15.75
CA GLU A 101 16.76 6.11 -14.33
C GLU A 101 15.24 6.01 -14.07
N TYR A 102 14.78 4.88 -13.56
CA TYR A 102 13.36 4.65 -13.21
C TYR A 102 13.06 5.08 -11.78
N ARG A 103 11.89 5.70 -11.59
CA ARG A 103 11.43 6.27 -10.30
C ARG A 103 9.95 5.99 -10.06
N PHE A 104 9.53 5.94 -8.81
CA PHE A 104 8.11 5.96 -8.44
C PHE A 104 7.52 7.35 -8.75
N ARG A 105 6.24 7.39 -9.12
CA ARG A 105 5.57 8.63 -9.56
C ARG A 105 5.49 9.75 -8.51
N SER A 106 5.74 9.44 -7.24
CA SER A 106 5.96 10.45 -6.19
C SER A 106 6.70 9.84 -5.00
N LYS A 107 7.39 10.69 -4.22
CA LYS A 107 8.01 10.30 -2.93
C LYS A 107 7.00 9.69 -1.95
N LYS A 108 5.72 10.06 -2.02
CA LYS A 108 4.65 9.42 -1.23
C LYS A 108 4.47 7.96 -1.62
N LEU A 109 4.32 7.66 -2.91
CA LEU A 109 4.16 6.30 -3.41
C LEU A 109 5.40 5.45 -3.16
N LEU A 110 6.59 6.05 -3.29
CA LEU A 110 7.86 5.41 -2.93
C LEU A 110 7.86 4.96 -1.47
N ASN A 111 7.63 5.89 -0.53
CA ASN A 111 7.60 5.59 0.91
C ASN A 111 6.53 4.53 1.23
N GLU A 112 5.31 4.70 0.71
CA GLU A 112 4.21 3.75 0.93
C GLU A 112 4.48 2.34 0.37
N HIS A 113 5.38 2.17 -0.60
CA HIS A 113 5.75 0.86 -1.14
C HIS A 113 6.98 0.29 -0.42
N TYR A 114 7.94 1.14 -0.04
CA TYR A 114 9.07 0.79 0.82
C TYR A 114 8.62 0.29 2.20
N GLU A 115 7.69 0.99 2.86
CA GLU A 115 7.13 0.61 4.16
C GLU A 115 6.38 -0.74 4.14
N LYS A 116 5.83 -1.14 2.98
CA LYS A 116 5.07 -2.39 2.80
C LYS A 116 5.91 -3.57 2.29
N HIS A 117 7.06 -3.30 1.68
CA HIS A 117 7.86 -4.31 0.98
C HIS A 117 9.37 -4.11 1.21
N GLY A 118 9.90 -2.93 0.93
CA GLY A 118 11.34 -2.66 1.01
C GLY A 118 12.00 -2.98 2.36
N VAL A 119 11.30 -2.77 3.47
CA VAL A 119 11.78 -3.16 4.82
C VAL A 119 11.89 -4.68 4.97
N ASP A 120 10.86 -5.43 4.55
CA ASP A 120 10.87 -6.91 4.57
C ASP A 120 11.88 -7.51 3.58
N MET A 121 12.24 -6.77 2.52
CA MET A 121 13.30 -7.11 1.56
C MET A 121 14.71 -6.79 2.09
N GLY A 122 14.83 -6.08 3.22
CA GLY A 122 16.10 -5.73 3.86
C GLY A 122 16.78 -4.46 3.36
N PHE A 123 16.06 -3.55 2.71
CA PHE A 123 16.62 -2.23 2.34
C PHE A 123 16.67 -1.28 3.55
N GLU A 124 17.77 -0.55 3.69
CA GLU A 124 17.97 0.43 4.78
C GLU A 124 17.23 1.75 4.52
N SER A 125 16.96 2.08 3.25
CA SER A 125 16.24 3.30 2.85
C SER A 125 15.36 3.09 1.62
N ALA A 126 14.35 3.97 1.50
CA ALA A 126 13.49 4.02 0.33
C ALA A 126 14.25 4.39 -0.96
N ALA A 127 15.35 5.14 -0.86
CA ALA A 127 16.16 5.52 -2.04
C ALA A 127 16.95 4.32 -2.60
N ASP A 128 17.48 3.46 -1.72
CA ASP A 128 18.19 2.25 -2.14
C ASP A 128 17.22 1.21 -2.74
N TYR A 129 16.03 1.11 -2.15
CA TYR A 129 14.91 0.33 -2.69
C TYR A 129 14.45 0.82 -4.08
N GLU A 130 14.34 2.14 -4.30
CA GLU A 130 14.04 2.70 -5.63
C GLU A 130 15.16 2.47 -6.65
N LYS A 131 16.42 2.60 -6.20
CA LYS A 131 17.60 2.31 -7.01
C LYS A 131 17.66 0.84 -7.42
N ALA A 132 17.32 -0.08 -6.52
CA ALA A 132 17.28 -1.51 -6.81
C ALA A 132 16.14 -1.88 -7.77
N ALA A 133 14.94 -1.29 -7.62
CA ALA A 133 13.88 -1.41 -8.61
C ALA A 133 14.34 -0.96 -10.01
N SER A 134 15.02 0.20 -10.10
CA SER A 134 15.61 0.68 -11.36
C SER A 134 16.70 -0.26 -11.89
N ALA A 135 17.50 -0.87 -11.02
CA ALA A 135 18.54 -1.82 -11.42
C ALA A 135 17.95 -3.13 -11.98
N VAL A 136 16.81 -3.61 -11.47
CA VAL A 136 16.09 -4.77 -12.02
C VAL A 136 15.57 -4.50 -13.44
N VAL A 137 15.06 -3.28 -13.70
CA VAL A 137 14.56 -2.90 -15.04
C VAL A 137 15.68 -2.79 -16.07
N ASN A 138 16.86 -2.29 -15.67
CA ASN A 138 18.05 -2.18 -16.52
C ASN A 138 18.88 -3.49 -16.60
N ASN A 139 18.42 -4.59 -16.00
CA ASN A 139 19.19 -5.83 -15.97
C ASN A 139 18.89 -6.71 -17.22
N PRO A 140 19.88 -7.05 -18.06
CA PRO A 140 19.65 -7.84 -19.28
C PRO A 140 19.24 -9.30 -19.00
N ASP A 141 19.45 -9.82 -17.78
CA ASP A 141 18.96 -11.15 -17.34
C ASP A 141 17.51 -11.10 -16.78
N ALA A 142 16.88 -9.92 -16.70
CA ALA A 142 15.48 -9.80 -16.29
C ALA A 142 14.54 -10.29 -17.39
N LEU A 143 13.60 -11.16 -17.03
CA LEU A 143 12.51 -11.56 -17.93
C LEU A 143 11.52 -10.40 -18.07
N HIS A 144 11.24 -9.98 -19.29
CA HIS A 144 10.38 -8.84 -19.61
C HIS A 144 9.16 -9.26 -20.44
N LYS A 145 8.02 -8.58 -20.23
CA LYS A 145 6.85 -8.56 -21.13
C LYS A 145 5.96 -7.35 -20.83
N THR A 146 5.18 -6.91 -21.81
CA THR A 146 4.09 -5.94 -21.61
C THR A 146 2.76 -6.64 -21.25
N GLU A 147 2.05 -6.11 -20.26
CA GLU A 147 0.70 -6.53 -19.84
C GLU A 147 -0.36 -6.13 -20.89
N LYS A 148 -1.48 -6.87 -20.94
CA LYS A 148 -2.51 -6.70 -21.99
C LYS A 148 -3.67 -5.78 -21.62
N GLU A 149 -3.81 -5.40 -20.35
CA GLU A 149 -4.93 -4.57 -19.86
C GLU A 149 -4.55 -3.09 -19.83
N ASP A 150 -3.60 -2.70 -18.96
CA ASP A 150 -3.10 -1.32 -18.85
C ASP A 150 -1.95 -0.99 -19.82
N GLY A 151 -1.26 -2.00 -20.37
CA GLY A 151 -0.05 -1.82 -21.17
C GLY A 151 1.23 -1.60 -20.35
N ASP A 152 1.20 -1.85 -19.04
CA ASP A 152 2.38 -1.79 -18.17
C ASP A 152 3.46 -2.80 -18.58
N ASP A 153 4.74 -2.45 -18.41
CA ASP A 153 5.86 -3.36 -18.62
C ASP A 153 6.26 -4.08 -17.33
N VAL A 154 6.31 -5.40 -17.40
CA VAL A 154 6.49 -6.32 -16.28
C VAL A 154 7.86 -6.99 -16.37
N TYR A 155 8.66 -6.86 -15.32
CA TYR A 155 10.03 -7.35 -15.22
C TYR A 155 10.18 -8.35 -14.07
N TYR A 156 10.98 -9.42 -14.26
CA TYR A 156 11.31 -10.39 -13.23
C TYR A 156 12.77 -10.87 -13.31
N LEU A 157 13.59 -10.51 -12.32
CA LEU A 157 14.97 -10.98 -12.22
C LEU A 157 15.03 -12.28 -11.42
N LYS A 158 15.27 -13.38 -12.14
CA LYS A 158 15.22 -14.74 -11.59
C LYS A 158 16.33 -15.04 -10.56
N ALA A 159 17.48 -14.39 -10.67
CA ALA A 159 18.65 -14.65 -9.80
C ALA A 159 18.39 -14.28 -8.33
N THR A 160 17.62 -13.20 -8.12
CA THR A 160 17.30 -12.59 -6.83
C THR A 160 15.82 -12.79 -6.43
N ASN A 161 15.02 -13.36 -7.33
CA ASN A 161 13.56 -13.46 -7.21
C ASN A 161 12.89 -12.08 -7.04
N GLU A 162 13.30 -11.10 -7.83
CA GLU A 162 12.76 -9.73 -7.80
C GLU A 162 11.76 -9.49 -8.94
N PHE A 163 10.73 -8.71 -8.67
CA PHE A 163 9.64 -8.39 -9.62
C PHE A 163 9.35 -6.89 -9.60
N VAL A 164 9.25 -6.27 -10.77
CA VAL A 164 8.94 -4.83 -10.95
C VAL A 164 7.86 -4.66 -12.02
N ILE A 165 6.97 -3.68 -11.84
CA ILE A 165 6.11 -3.18 -12.91
C ILE A 165 6.39 -1.70 -13.15
N VAL A 166 6.58 -1.33 -14.41
CA VAL A 166 6.76 0.05 -14.91
C VAL A 166 5.56 0.42 -15.77
N SER A 167 5.06 1.64 -15.62
CA SER A 167 3.95 2.17 -16.42
C SER A 167 4.38 2.62 -17.83
N PRO A 168 3.47 2.71 -18.82
CA PRO A 168 3.78 3.17 -20.17
C PRO A 168 4.45 4.56 -20.28
N ASP A 169 4.32 5.39 -19.24
CA ASP A 169 4.96 6.71 -19.10
C ASP A 169 6.18 6.69 -18.16
N GLY A 170 6.79 5.53 -17.91
CA GLY A 170 8.14 5.38 -17.35
C GLY A 170 8.25 5.33 -15.82
N TYR A 171 7.13 5.27 -15.08
CA TYR A 171 7.16 5.24 -13.61
C TYR A 171 7.00 3.84 -13.02
N ILE A 172 7.77 3.53 -11.99
CA ILE A 172 7.62 2.30 -11.19
C ILE A 172 6.25 2.34 -10.48
N ARG A 173 5.46 1.27 -10.65
CA ARG A 173 4.17 1.05 -9.97
C ARG A 173 4.33 0.14 -8.75
N THR A 174 5.16 -0.90 -8.86
CA THR A 174 5.42 -1.86 -7.77
C THR A 174 6.82 -2.47 -7.88
N TYR A 175 7.37 -2.90 -6.75
CA TYR A 175 8.62 -3.65 -6.64
C TYR A 175 8.55 -4.54 -5.38
N PHE A 176 8.81 -5.85 -5.51
CA PHE A 176 8.87 -6.81 -4.40
C PHE A 176 9.46 -8.16 -4.80
N ASN A 177 9.72 -9.06 -3.83
CA ASN A 177 9.98 -10.48 -4.10
C ASN A 177 8.66 -11.30 -4.06
N PRO A 178 8.16 -11.84 -5.18
CA PRO A 178 6.92 -12.62 -5.18
C PRO A 178 7.09 -13.99 -4.52
N ARG A 179 6.14 -14.38 -3.67
CA ARG A 179 6.14 -15.67 -2.94
C ARG A 179 6.10 -16.89 -3.87
N ASP A 180 5.40 -16.78 -5.00
CA ASP A 180 5.32 -17.84 -6.02
C ASP A 180 6.46 -17.75 -7.05
N GLY A 181 7.37 -16.79 -6.90
CA GLY A 181 8.47 -16.51 -7.81
C GLY A 181 8.03 -16.33 -9.26
N ILE A 182 8.66 -17.09 -10.16
CA ILE A 182 8.38 -17.08 -11.60
C ILE A 182 6.89 -17.35 -11.92
N ASP A 183 6.19 -18.13 -11.09
CA ASP A 183 4.76 -18.41 -11.30
C ASP A 183 3.86 -17.24 -10.93
N TYR A 184 4.38 -16.20 -10.27
CA TYR A 184 3.69 -14.90 -10.16
C TYR A 184 3.86 -14.11 -11.47
N PHE A 185 5.10 -13.97 -11.96
CA PHE A 185 5.39 -13.32 -13.23
C PHE A 185 4.60 -13.94 -14.39
N ASN A 186 4.52 -15.27 -14.46
CA ASN A 186 3.78 -16.02 -15.49
C ASN A 186 2.26 -15.74 -15.52
N ARG A 187 1.67 -15.12 -14.49
CA ARG A 187 0.22 -14.84 -14.38
C ARG A 187 -0.20 -13.41 -14.72
N GLN A 188 0.77 -12.48 -14.83
CA GLN A 188 0.55 -11.18 -15.46
C GLN A 188 0.45 -11.34 -17.01
#